data_AF-A0A9D2LCE3-F1
#
_entry.id   AF-A0A9D2LCE3-F1
#
_cell.length_a   1.000
_cell.length_b   1.000
_cell.length_c   1.000
_cell.angle_alpha   90.00
_cell.angle_beta   90.00
_cell.angle_gamma   90.00
#
_symmetry.space_group_name_H-M   'P 1'
#
loop_
_entity.id
_entity.type
_entity.pdbx_description
1 polymer ?
#
loop_
_entity_poly.entity_id
_entity_poly.type
_entity_poly.pdbx_seq_one_letter_code
_entity_poly.pdbx_strand_id
1 'polypeptide(L)'
;MNERFNPPPNWPEPPHDGWIPPADFHPQQEWGPVPAGWRLWAGRGPADPGPAPLQDSEDVPASGARPRERVDTYPVRVLNPGMWTDNHLQSEDYGFPEPKPVTPRPRLRLAMTITATAAGFVLAALTATMFVLLTDFAIEDLPDMMTEPAGHLTSVWPDQQIAPEPTS
;
A
#
# COMPACT_ATOMS: atom_id res chain seq x y z
N MET A 1 -48.61 -22.65 -37.21
CA MET A 1 -47.56 -22.06 -36.34
C MET A 1 -48.29 -21.33 -35.24
N ASN A 2 -48.08 -21.69 -33.97
CA ASN A 2 -48.81 -21.11 -32.84
C ASN A 2 -47.96 -19.97 -32.26
N GLU A 3 -48.39 -18.72 -32.47
CA GLU A 3 -47.75 -17.55 -31.86
C GLU A 3 -48.17 -17.47 -30.38
N ARG A 4 -47.21 -17.45 -29.45
CA ARG A 4 -47.52 -17.32 -28.01
C ARG A 4 -47.56 -15.83 -27.64
N PHE A 5 -48.63 -15.42 -26.97
CA PHE A 5 -48.76 -14.06 -26.43
C PHE A 5 -47.82 -13.87 -25.21
N ASN A 6 -47.06 -12.78 -25.20
CA ASN A 6 -46.05 -12.44 -24.19
C ASN A 6 -46.32 -11.03 -23.60
N PRO A 7 -47.19 -10.92 -22.59
CA PRO A 7 -47.52 -9.63 -21.98
C PRO A 7 -46.34 -9.04 -21.20
N PRO A 8 -46.17 -7.70 -21.19
CA PRO A 8 -45.24 -6.99 -20.32
C PRO A 8 -45.50 -7.26 -18.82
N PRO A 9 -44.50 -7.06 -17.93
CA PRO A 9 -44.67 -7.30 -16.49
C PRO A 9 -45.76 -6.46 -15.81
N ASN A 10 -46.09 -5.29 -16.39
CA ASN A 10 -47.11 -4.38 -15.85
C ASN A 10 -48.53 -4.71 -16.35
N TRP A 11 -48.68 -5.69 -17.23
CA TRP A 11 -49.97 -6.08 -17.80
C TRP A 11 -50.56 -7.24 -17.01
N PRO A 12 -51.90 -7.41 -17.02
CA PRO A 12 -52.52 -8.57 -16.40
C PRO A 12 -52.05 -9.87 -17.07
N GLU A 13 -51.93 -10.93 -16.25
CA GLU A 13 -51.60 -12.26 -16.75
C GLU A 13 -52.72 -12.79 -17.66
N PRO A 14 -52.39 -13.53 -18.74
CA PRO A 14 -53.39 -14.10 -19.61
C PRO A 14 -54.23 -15.16 -18.87
N PRO A 15 -55.50 -15.37 -19.26
CA PRO A 15 -56.40 -16.30 -18.57
C PRO A 15 -55.89 -17.75 -18.49
N HIS A 16 -55.08 -18.18 -19.46
CA HIS A 16 -54.44 -19.48 -19.47
C HIS A 16 -53.17 -19.45 -20.34
N ASP A 17 -52.31 -20.45 -20.14
CA ASP A 17 -51.14 -20.64 -21.00
C ASP A 17 -51.55 -20.85 -22.46
N GLY A 18 -50.87 -20.16 -23.37
CA GLY A 18 -51.18 -20.20 -24.81
C GLY A 18 -52.46 -19.47 -25.21
N TRP A 19 -52.99 -18.58 -24.36
CA TRP A 19 -54.10 -17.70 -24.73
C TRP A 19 -53.75 -16.86 -25.98
N ILE A 20 -54.70 -16.80 -26.90
CA ILE A 20 -54.61 -16.02 -28.12
C ILE A 20 -55.67 -14.92 -28.00
N PRO A 21 -55.27 -13.63 -28.06
CA PRO A 21 -56.23 -12.55 -28.01
C PRO A 21 -57.21 -12.60 -29.19
N PRO A 22 -58.47 -12.18 -29.00
CA PRO A 22 -59.41 -12.00 -30.09
C PRO A 22 -58.90 -10.96 -31.09
N ALA A 23 -59.39 -10.99 -32.33
CA ALA A 23 -58.94 -10.09 -33.40
C ALA A 23 -59.09 -8.59 -33.05
N ASP A 24 -60.08 -8.24 -32.22
CA ASP A 24 -60.35 -6.87 -31.76
C ASP A 24 -59.64 -6.51 -30.44
N PHE A 25 -58.62 -7.28 -30.05
CA PHE A 25 -57.89 -7.02 -28.81
C PHE A 25 -57.07 -5.73 -28.89
N HIS A 26 -57.35 -4.83 -27.95
CA HIS A 26 -56.57 -3.64 -27.71
C HIS A 26 -56.18 -3.57 -26.24
N PRO A 27 -54.93 -3.19 -25.92
CA PRO A 27 -54.53 -2.96 -24.54
C PRO A 27 -55.33 -1.80 -23.96
N GLN A 28 -55.89 -2.01 -22.77
CA GLN A 28 -56.59 -0.95 -22.05
C GLN A 28 -55.58 0.12 -21.63
N GLN A 29 -56.02 1.38 -21.59
CA GLN A 29 -55.17 2.52 -21.26
C GLN A 29 -54.53 2.39 -19.85
N GLU A 30 -55.19 1.69 -18.94
CA GLU A 30 -54.77 1.47 -17.55
C GLU A 30 -53.59 0.49 -17.42
N TRP A 31 -53.34 -0.37 -18.41
CA TRP A 31 -52.25 -1.35 -18.36
C TRP A 31 -50.87 -0.72 -18.64
N GLY A 32 -50.87 0.53 -19.08
CA GLY A 32 -49.66 1.27 -19.42
C GLY A 32 -49.09 0.89 -20.80
N PRO A 33 -48.19 1.73 -21.34
CA PRO A 33 -47.62 1.54 -22.66
C PRO A 33 -46.74 0.30 -22.71
N VAL A 34 -46.65 -0.31 -23.90
CA VAL A 34 -45.68 -1.36 -24.19
C VAL A 34 -44.27 -0.77 -24.12
N PRO A 35 -43.34 -1.34 -23.33
CA PRO A 35 -41.96 -0.86 -23.29
C PRO A 35 -41.28 -0.91 -24.66
N ALA A 36 -40.36 0.02 -24.92
CA ALA A 36 -39.61 0.07 -26.16
C ALA A 36 -38.87 -1.26 -26.39
N GLY A 37 -39.02 -1.85 -27.59
CA GLY A 37 -38.40 -3.12 -27.97
C GLY A 37 -39.11 -4.38 -27.47
N TRP A 38 -40.22 -4.27 -26.74
CA TRP A 38 -40.97 -5.43 -26.24
C TRP A 38 -41.73 -6.14 -27.37
N ARG A 39 -41.58 -7.48 -27.45
CA ARG A 39 -42.26 -8.33 -28.44
C ARG A 39 -43.45 -9.04 -27.79
N LEU A 40 -44.67 -8.62 -28.14
CA LEU A 40 -45.91 -9.23 -27.67
C LEU A 40 -46.14 -10.64 -28.21
N TRP A 41 -45.46 -11.01 -29.30
CA TRP A 41 -45.62 -12.30 -29.97
C TRP A 41 -44.30 -13.06 -29.99
N ALA A 42 -44.19 -14.06 -29.12
CA ALA A 42 -43.06 -14.97 -29.09
C ALA A 42 -43.30 -16.07 -30.14
N GLY A 43 -42.65 -15.96 -31.30
CA GLY A 43 -42.78 -16.96 -32.37
C GLY A 43 -42.51 -16.45 -33.79
N ARG A 44 -42.52 -15.14 -34.03
CA ARG A 44 -42.08 -14.59 -35.31
C ARG A 44 -40.56 -14.70 -35.41
N GLY A 45 -40.08 -15.53 -36.33
CA GLY A 45 -38.70 -15.48 -36.81
C GLY A 45 -38.32 -14.04 -37.18
N PRO A 46 -37.04 -13.66 -37.03
CA PRO A 46 -36.62 -12.27 -36.86
C PRO A 46 -37.22 -11.38 -37.96
N ALA A 47 -38.12 -10.47 -37.57
CA ALA A 47 -38.15 -9.18 -38.22
C ALA A 47 -36.75 -8.61 -38.04
N ASP A 48 -36.11 -8.28 -39.16
CA ASP A 48 -34.76 -7.72 -39.26
C ASP A 48 -34.46 -6.86 -38.04
N PRO A 49 -33.49 -7.25 -37.17
CA PRO A 49 -33.07 -6.41 -36.09
C PRO A 49 -32.34 -5.23 -36.73
N GLY A 50 -33.08 -4.18 -37.07
CA GLY A 50 -32.49 -2.86 -37.17
C GLY A 50 -31.66 -2.63 -35.89
N PRO A 51 -30.46 -2.04 -36.01
CA PRO A 51 -29.52 -1.95 -34.90
C PRO A 51 -30.24 -1.35 -33.69
N ALA A 52 -30.13 -2.02 -32.54
CA ALA A 52 -30.71 -1.50 -31.31
C ALA A 52 -30.07 -0.12 -31.05
N PRO A 53 -30.83 0.92 -30.64
CA PRO A 53 -30.28 2.26 -30.39
C PRO A 53 -29.13 2.30 -29.37
N LEU A 54 -28.96 1.22 -28.60
CA LEU A 54 -27.85 1.03 -27.67
C LEU A 54 -26.53 0.65 -28.35
N GLN A 55 -26.56 0.05 -29.55
CA GLN A 55 -25.33 -0.34 -30.26
C GLN A 55 -24.54 0.86 -30.78
N ASP A 56 -25.21 1.97 -31.12
CA ASP A 56 -24.54 3.24 -31.46
C ASP A 56 -23.89 3.92 -30.23
N SER A 57 -24.21 3.46 -29.01
CA SER A 57 -23.69 4.00 -27.75
C SER A 57 -22.70 3.07 -27.05
N GLU A 58 -22.52 1.83 -27.53
CA GLU A 58 -21.55 0.87 -26.98
C GLU A 58 -20.09 1.22 -27.34
N ASP A 59 -19.87 2.06 -28.36
CA ASP A 59 -18.53 2.52 -28.77
C ASP A 59 -17.99 3.69 -27.94
N VAL A 60 -18.75 4.19 -26.95
CA VAL A 60 -18.28 5.23 -26.03
C VAL A 60 -18.45 4.74 -24.58
N PRO A 61 -17.40 4.18 -23.97
CA PRO A 61 -17.45 3.84 -22.54
C PRO A 61 -17.65 5.11 -21.72
N ALA A 62 -18.54 5.05 -20.72
CA ALA A 62 -18.85 6.16 -19.81
C ALA A 62 -17.62 6.73 -19.06
N SER A 63 -16.47 6.04 -19.10
CA SER A 63 -15.19 6.45 -18.51
C SER A 63 -14.26 7.21 -19.47
N GLY A 64 -14.59 7.34 -20.76
CA GLY A 64 -13.70 7.91 -21.78
C GLY A 64 -12.46 7.06 -22.10
N ALA A 65 -12.32 5.88 -21.48
CA ALA A 65 -11.20 4.97 -21.70
C ALA A 65 -11.48 4.11 -22.94
N ARG A 66 -10.72 4.30 -24.03
CA ARG A 66 -10.89 3.54 -25.28
C ARG A 66 -10.91 2.03 -25.01
N PRO A 67 -11.92 1.27 -25.48
CA PRO A 67 -11.90 -0.19 -25.41
C PRO A 67 -10.65 -0.71 -26.12
N ARG A 68 -9.75 -1.37 -25.38
CA ARG A 68 -8.53 -1.96 -25.95
C ARG A 68 -8.77 -3.42 -26.34
N GLU A 69 -8.05 -3.85 -27.37
CA GLU A 69 -8.04 -5.22 -27.86
C GLU A 69 -7.65 -6.17 -26.71
N ARG A 70 -8.48 -7.19 -26.48
CA ARG A 70 -8.28 -8.15 -25.41
C ARG A 70 -7.04 -8.98 -25.75
N VAL A 71 -6.02 -8.92 -24.90
CA VAL A 71 -4.83 -9.75 -25.06
C VAL A 71 -5.21 -11.21 -24.80
N ASP A 72 -5.32 -12.01 -25.87
CA ASP A 72 -5.72 -13.42 -25.80
C ASP A 72 -4.62 -14.35 -25.27
N THR A 73 -3.37 -13.87 -25.20
CA THR A 73 -2.21 -14.65 -24.73
C THR A 73 -1.60 -13.99 -23.51
N TYR A 74 -1.79 -14.57 -22.33
CA TYR A 74 -1.08 -14.18 -21.11
C TYR A 74 0.43 -14.45 -21.28
N PRO A 75 1.32 -13.43 -21.32
CA PRO A 75 2.74 -13.63 -21.57
C PRO A 75 3.53 -13.90 -20.28
N VAL A 76 2.87 -14.31 -19.18
CA VAL A 76 3.57 -14.60 -17.92
C VAL A 76 4.09 -16.04 -17.98
N ARG A 77 5.36 -16.19 -18.37
CA ARG A 77 6.08 -17.45 -18.17
C ARG A 77 6.55 -17.51 -16.72
N VAL A 78 6.00 -18.46 -15.97
CA VAL A 78 6.48 -18.78 -14.62
C VAL A 78 7.79 -19.55 -14.77
N LEU A 79 8.92 -18.87 -14.55
CA LEU A 79 10.23 -19.51 -14.61
C LEU A 79 10.45 -20.44 -13.40
N ASN A 80 9.90 -20.09 -12.24
CA ASN A 80 9.85 -20.90 -11.00
C ASN A 80 8.69 -20.42 -10.09
N PRO A 81 8.16 -21.25 -9.18
CA PRO A 81 7.21 -20.79 -8.17
C PRO A 81 7.87 -19.68 -7.33
N GLY A 82 7.29 -18.47 -7.37
CA GLY A 82 7.81 -17.28 -6.70
C GLY A 82 8.79 -16.42 -7.51
N MET A 83 9.12 -16.80 -8.76
CA MET A 83 9.92 -15.99 -9.67
C MET A 83 9.12 -15.67 -10.94
N TRP A 84 8.61 -14.44 -11.01
CA TRP A 84 7.94 -13.91 -12.19
C TRP A 84 8.96 -13.18 -13.06
N THR A 85 9.05 -13.50 -14.35
CA THR A 85 9.76 -12.63 -15.31
C THR A 85 8.98 -11.32 -15.49
N ASP A 86 9.64 -10.28 -15.97
CA ASP A 86 9.04 -8.97 -16.23
C ASP A 86 7.65 -9.10 -16.85
N ASN A 87 6.66 -8.66 -16.10
CA ASN A 87 5.28 -8.72 -16.53
C ASN A 87 5.04 -7.51 -17.44
N HIS A 88 5.00 -7.73 -18.76
CA HIS A 88 4.66 -6.69 -19.73
C HIS A 88 3.26 -6.08 -19.51
N LEU A 89 2.39 -6.70 -18.69
CA LEU A 89 1.16 -6.05 -18.20
C LEU A 89 1.47 -4.79 -17.37
N GLN A 90 2.64 -4.67 -16.72
CA GLN A 90 3.01 -3.46 -15.96
C GLN A 90 3.28 -2.23 -16.84
N SER A 91 3.52 -2.43 -18.14
CA SER A 91 3.60 -1.34 -19.11
C SER A 91 2.25 -0.98 -19.74
N GLU A 92 1.17 -1.64 -19.31
CA GLU A 92 -0.16 -1.25 -19.75
C GLU A 92 -0.53 0.08 -19.09
N ASP A 93 -0.91 1.03 -19.94
CA ASP A 93 -1.38 2.35 -19.59
C ASP A 93 -2.76 2.22 -18.92
N TYR A 94 -2.74 1.85 -17.64
CA TYR A 94 -3.89 1.69 -16.74
C TYR A 94 -4.34 3.04 -16.14
N GLY A 95 -3.89 4.17 -16.68
CA GLY A 95 -4.13 5.49 -16.11
C GLY A 95 -3.34 5.79 -14.83
N PHE A 96 -2.38 4.93 -14.47
CA PHE A 96 -1.39 5.21 -13.43
C PHE A 96 -0.13 5.80 -14.06
N PRO A 97 0.51 6.80 -13.44
CA PRO A 97 1.77 7.34 -13.95
C PRO A 97 2.82 6.23 -13.99
N GLU A 98 3.66 6.24 -15.02
CA GLU A 98 4.77 5.28 -15.13
C GLU A 98 5.56 5.25 -13.81
N PRO A 99 5.83 4.05 -13.27
CA PRO A 99 6.66 3.94 -12.08
C PRO A 99 7.98 4.67 -12.29
N LYS A 100 8.34 5.55 -11.35
CA LYS A 100 9.61 6.27 -11.42
C LYS A 100 10.75 5.26 -11.56
N PRO A 101 11.60 5.36 -12.59
CA PRO A 101 12.68 4.40 -12.79
C PRO A 101 13.61 4.42 -11.58
N VAL A 102 13.67 3.29 -10.86
CA VAL A 102 14.59 3.10 -9.74
C VAL A 102 15.90 2.53 -10.28
N THR A 103 16.99 3.29 -10.19
CA THR A 103 18.31 2.76 -10.55
C THR A 103 18.89 2.02 -9.34
N PRO A 104 19.02 0.68 -9.36
CA PRO A 104 19.64 -0.03 -8.27
C PRO A 104 21.13 0.35 -8.21
N ARG A 105 21.61 0.80 -7.05
CA ARG A 105 23.03 1.08 -6.76
C ARG A 105 23.60 0.07 -5.76
N PRO A 106 23.76 -1.21 -6.14
CA PRO A 106 24.12 -2.28 -5.20
C PRO A 106 25.48 -2.04 -4.53
N ARG A 107 26.46 -1.52 -5.29
CA ARG A 107 27.81 -1.21 -4.77
C ARG A 107 27.79 -0.11 -3.71
N LEU A 108 26.94 0.92 -3.90
CA LEU A 108 26.79 2.02 -2.93
C LEU A 108 26.18 1.50 -1.62
N ARG A 109 25.13 0.67 -1.71
CA ARG A 109 24.50 0.07 -0.52
C ARG A 109 25.48 -0.79 0.26
N LEU A 110 26.25 -1.64 -0.43
CA LEU A 110 27.27 -2.48 0.20
C LEU A 110 28.38 -1.64 0.85
N ALA A 111 28.86 -0.60 0.17
CA ALA A 111 29.85 0.31 0.76
C ALA A 111 29.29 0.98 2.03
N MET A 112 28.05 1.44 2.00
CA MET A 112 27.39 2.07 3.15
C MET A 112 27.20 1.11 4.33
N THR A 113 26.88 -0.17 4.08
CA THR A 113 26.78 -1.15 5.18
C THR A 113 28.15 -1.44 5.78
N ILE A 114 29.18 -1.62 4.96
CA ILE A 114 30.55 -1.85 5.43
C ILE A 114 31.03 -0.66 6.27
N THR A 115 30.82 0.59 5.80
CA THR A 115 31.24 1.77 6.55
C THR A 115 30.48 1.92 7.87
N ALA A 116 29.18 1.67 7.89
CA ALA A 116 28.38 1.69 9.11
C ALA A 116 28.87 0.65 10.13
N THR A 117 29.16 -0.58 9.68
CA THR A 117 29.71 -1.64 10.53
C THR A 117 31.09 -1.27 11.08
N ALA A 118 31.99 -0.79 10.22
CA ALA A 118 33.32 -0.35 10.65
C ALA A 118 33.26 0.80 11.67
N ALA A 119 32.38 1.78 11.45
CA ALA A 119 32.17 2.88 12.39
C ALA A 119 31.65 2.37 13.75
N GLY A 120 30.76 1.38 13.75
CA GLY A 120 30.28 0.72 14.98
C GLY A 120 31.41 0.05 15.76
N PHE A 121 32.31 -0.67 15.08
CA PHE A 121 33.48 -1.28 15.72
C PHE A 121 34.45 -0.25 16.30
N VAL A 122 34.71 0.83 15.56
CA VAL A 122 35.57 1.93 16.04
C VAL A 122 34.95 2.59 17.28
N LEU A 123 33.65 2.88 17.26
CA LEU A 123 32.95 3.46 18.41
C LEU A 123 33.04 2.54 19.63
N ALA A 124 32.78 1.24 19.46
CA ALA A 124 32.87 0.27 20.54
C ALA A 124 34.30 0.17 21.12
N ALA A 125 35.32 0.17 20.26
CA ALA A 125 36.71 0.16 20.69
C ALA A 125 37.06 1.43 21.47
N LEU A 126 36.67 2.62 20.98
CA LEU A 126 36.86 3.89 21.68
C LEU A 126 36.17 3.90 23.04
N THR A 127 34.94 3.38 23.13
CA THR A 127 34.24 3.28 24.42
C THR A 127 34.99 2.37 25.40
N ALA A 128 35.49 1.22 24.94
CA ALA A 128 36.28 0.33 25.79
C ALA A 128 37.59 0.98 26.24
N THR A 129 38.32 1.63 25.33
CA THR A 129 39.55 2.38 25.66
C THR A 129 39.27 3.49 26.66
N MET A 130 38.23 4.28 26.45
CA MET A 130 37.85 5.37 27.36
C MET A 130 37.50 4.85 28.75
N PHE A 131 36.82 3.70 28.85
CA PHE A 131 36.51 3.07 30.13
C PHE A 131 37.76 2.63 30.88
N VAL A 132 38.73 2.01 30.18
CA VAL A 132 40.02 1.63 30.79
C VAL A 132 40.75 2.88 31.29
N LEU A 133 40.86 3.93 30.47
CA LEU A 133 41.51 5.18 30.86
C LEU A 133 40.84 5.83 32.08
N LEU A 134 39.51 5.80 32.15
CA LEU A 134 38.76 6.34 33.28
C LEU A 134 39.01 5.54 34.56
N THR A 135 39.08 4.20 34.43
CA THR A 135 39.31 3.31 35.57
C THR A 135 40.73 3.46 36.12
N ASP A 136 41.71 3.57 35.22
CA ASP A 136 43.12 3.80 35.55
C ASP A 136 43.29 5.12 36.31
N PHE A 137 42.74 6.21 35.76
CA PHE A 137 42.70 7.53 36.42
C PHE A 137 42.03 7.48 37.80
N ALA A 138 40.91 6.76 37.93
CA ALA A 138 40.19 6.66 39.19
C ALA A 138 40.95 5.90 40.28
N ILE A 139 41.83 4.96 39.90
CA ILE A 139 42.61 4.14 40.82
C ILE A 139 43.93 4.84 41.18
N GLU A 140 44.63 5.41 40.20
CA GLU A 140 45.99 5.90 40.37
C GLU A 140 46.04 7.41 40.69
N ASP A 141 45.38 8.25 39.89
CA ASP A 141 45.53 9.70 39.98
C ASP A 141 44.54 10.37 40.95
N LEU A 142 43.31 9.84 41.03
CA LEU A 142 42.23 10.41 41.82
C LEU A 142 42.53 10.43 43.34
N PRO A 143 43.13 9.39 43.96
CA PRO A 143 43.53 9.43 45.37
C PRO A 143 44.57 10.52 45.68
N ASP A 144 45.56 10.71 44.83
CA ASP A 144 46.62 11.71 45.02
C ASP A 144 46.05 13.14 44.91
N MET A 145 45.19 13.38 43.91
CA MET A 145 44.47 14.66 43.76
C MET A 145 43.54 14.99 44.94
N MET A 146 42.91 13.99 45.54
CA MET A 146 42.05 14.19 46.73
C MET A 146 42.84 14.37 48.03
N THR A 147 44.12 13.94 48.06
CA THR A 147 44.96 14.00 49.26
C THR A 147 45.76 15.31 49.35
N GLU A 148 46.11 15.94 48.22
CA GLU A 148 46.81 17.25 48.20
C GLU A 148 46.13 18.41 48.98
N PRO A 149 44.79 18.56 49.09
CA PRO A 149 44.21 19.66 49.87
C PRO A 149 44.31 19.47 51.39
N ALA A 150 44.68 18.29 51.91
CA ALA A 150 44.76 18.06 53.35
C ALA A 150 46.08 18.56 53.97
N GLY A 151 47.19 18.55 53.21
CA GLY A 151 48.51 18.93 53.71
C GLY A 151 48.66 20.43 54.01
N HIS A 152 47.96 21.29 53.26
CA HIS A 152 48.08 22.75 53.42
C HIS A 152 47.28 23.30 54.63
N LEU A 153 46.30 22.56 55.14
CA LEU A 153 45.52 22.97 56.32
C LEU A 153 46.16 22.54 57.65
N THR A 154 47.00 21.50 57.65
CA THR A 154 47.66 21.00 58.88
C THR A 154 48.93 21.77 59.23
N SER A 155 49.56 22.50 58.29
CA SER A 155 50.76 23.29 58.56
C SER A 155 50.50 24.63 59.27
N VAL A 156 49.25 24.95 59.61
CA VAL A 156 48.84 26.23 60.24
C VAL A 156 48.41 26.03 61.71
N TRP A 157 49.06 25.12 62.44
CA TRP A 157 48.90 25.05 63.90
C TRP A 157 50.27 25.12 64.59
N PRO A 158 50.70 26.31 65.07
CA PRO A 158 51.92 26.40 65.85
C PRO A 158 51.71 25.79 67.24
N ASP A 159 52.69 24.99 67.68
CA ASP A 159 52.81 24.41 69.01
C ASP A 159 52.42 25.39 70.13
N GLN A 160 51.40 25.03 70.91
CA GLN A 160 51.18 25.64 72.22
C GLN A 160 52.31 25.20 73.17
N GLN A 161 53.30 26.07 73.35
CA GLN A 161 54.25 25.96 74.46
C GLN A 161 53.54 26.21 75.78
N ILE A 162 53.36 25.14 76.56
CA ILE A 162 53.02 25.18 77.98
C ILE A 162 54.26 25.69 78.73
N ALA A 163 54.16 26.86 79.37
CA ALA A 163 55.19 27.37 80.28
C ALA A 163 54.93 26.86 81.71
N PRO A 164 55.93 26.36 82.44
CA PRO A 164 55.78 26.06 83.86
C PRO A 164 55.92 27.34 84.71
N GLU A 165 55.01 27.47 85.67
CA GLU A 165 54.94 28.48 86.72
C GLU A 165 56.20 28.42 87.64
N PRO A 166 56.85 29.54 87.98
CA PRO A 166 57.77 29.57 89.10
C PRO A 166 57.12 30.18 90.35
N THR A 167 57.15 29.36 91.40
CA THR A 167 56.87 29.68 92.80
C THR A 167 57.88 30.69 93.35
N SER A 168 57.40 31.80 93.94
CA SER A 168 57.70 32.27 95.31
C SER A 168 57.20 33.68 95.58
#